data_AF-A0A834TI96-F1
#
_entry.id   AF-A0A834TI96-F1
#
_cell.length_a   1.000
_cell.length_b   1.000
_cell.length_c   1.000
_cell.angle_alpha   90.00
_cell.angle_beta   90.00
_cell.angle_gamma   90.00
#
_symmetry.space_group_name_H-M   'P 1'
#
loop_
_entity.id
_entity.type
_entity.pdbx_description
1 polymer ?
#
loop_
_entity_poly.entity_id
_entity_poly.type
_entity_poly.pdbx_seq_one_letter_code
_entity_poly.pdbx_strand_id
1 'polypeptide(L)'
;MPSDLKDHMWKYFNTKFNVPDEVKKWVESTIQDAWRRYKCKIKKLHFEKFANMTERLKHRPAIILESHFKKLCLYWSNENVKSQLKDHLTQNPEQNHTEAFKEVFGKEKAGRVHCYGRNVTPTALKQKEKQNQIMDSMKQEHAKEVNSLKSELQDVKQQMLGMRSFIKVWMQQNNSGMNMENLNVFFQVFSK
;
A
#
# COMPACT_ATOMS: atom_id res chain seq x y z
N MET A 1 1.11 10.22 -25.10
CA MET A 1 0.45 11.51 -25.40
C MET A 1 -0.23 11.31 -26.74
N PRO A 2 -1.45 11.82 -26.99
CA PRO A 2 -2.04 11.75 -28.33
C PRO A 2 -1.05 12.26 -29.39
N SER A 3 -1.00 11.63 -30.56
CA SER A 3 0.01 11.95 -31.59
C SER A 3 -0.09 13.41 -32.03
N ASP A 4 -1.31 13.88 -32.25
CA ASP A 4 -1.61 15.24 -32.72
C ASP A 4 -1.11 16.31 -31.73
N LEU A 5 -1.20 16.02 -30.42
CA LEU A 5 -0.69 16.90 -29.37
C LEU A 5 0.85 16.89 -29.34
N LYS A 6 1.48 15.77 -29.71
CA LYS A 6 2.95 15.64 -29.76
C LYS A 6 3.53 16.51 -30.85
N ASP A 7 2.90 16.50 -32.02
CA ASP A 7 3.34 17.32 -33.15
C ASP A 7 3.11 18.81 -32.87
N HIS A 8 1.99 19.17 -32.22
CA HIS A 8 1.74 20.56 -31.81
C HIS A 8 2.78 21.06 -30.78
N MET A 9 3.10 20.25 -29.77
CA MET A 9 4.11 20.60 -28.76
C MET A 9 5.52 20.70 -29.35
N TRP A 10 5.87 19.84 -30.31
CA TRP A 10 7.13 19.94 -31.04
C TRP A 10 7.21 21.22 -31.86
N LYS A 11 6.15 21.56 -32.62
CA LYS A 11 6.08 22.82 -33.37
C LYS A 11 6.26 24.03 -32.45
N TYR A 12 5.51 24.08 -31.34
CA TYR A 12 5.63 25.15 -30.35
C TYR A 12 7.06 25.28 -29.79
N PHE A 13 7.68 24.16 -29.41
CA PHE A 13 9.04 24.15 -28.89
C PHE A 13 10.05 24.61 -29.93
N ASN A 14 9.92 24.14 -31.17
CA ASN A 14 10.83 24.48 -32.26
C ASN A 14 10.71 25.97 -32.67
N THR A 15 9.50 26.53 -32.67
CA THR A 15 9.29 27.98 -32.88
C THR A 15 9.99 28.83 -31.82
N LYS A 16 10.09 28.34 -30.58
CA LYS A 16 10.64 29.10 -29.45
C LYS A 16 12.16 29.00 -29.30
N PHE A 17 12.76 27.89 -29.73
CA PHE A 17 14.15 27.56 -29.43
C PHE A 17 15.00 27.20 -30.65
N ASN A 18 14.43 27.19 -31.88
CA ASN A 18 15.13 26.89 -33.14
C ASN A 18 16.06 25.67 -33.04
N VAL A 19 15.45 24.52 -32.77
CA VAL A 19 16.16 23.33 -32.29
C VAL A 19 16.51 22.40 -33.46
N PRO A 20 17.76 21.94 -33.58
CA PRO A 20 18.14 20.97 -34.61
C PRO A 20 17.33 19.66 -34.52
N ASP A 21 17.02 19.07 -35.67
CA ASP A 21 16.24 17.82 -35.73
C ASP A 21 16.96 16.64 -35.03
N GLU A 22 18.28 16.70 -34.91
CA GLU A 22 19.12 15.71 -34.22
C GLU A 22 18.70 15.50 -32.75
N VAL A 23 18.22 16.55 -32.07
CA VAL A 23 17.77 16.46 -30.67
C VAL A 23 16.27 16.26 -30.53
N LYS A 24 15.51 16.17 -31.63
CA LYS A 24 14.05 15.97 -31.62
C LYS A 24 13.63 14.78 -30.77
N LYS A 25 14.33 13.66 -30.90
CA LYS A 25 14.04 12.44 -30.12
C LYS A 25 14.20 12.65 -28.61
N TRP A 26 15.19 13.44 -28.21
CA TRP A 26 15.41 13.79 -26.80
C TRP A 26 14.32 14.75 -26.29
N VAL A 27 13.95 15.75 -27.08
CA VAL A 27 12.86 16.68 -26.77
C VAL A 27 11.53 15.96 -26.64
N GLU A 28 11.19 15.09 -27.60
CA GLU A 28 9.98 14.27 -27.57
C GLU A 28 9.93 13.38 -26.33
N SER A 29 11.06 12.79 -25.94
CA SER A 29 11.15 11.99 -24.71
C SER A 29 10.89 12.83 -23.47
N THR A 30 11.47 14.04 -23.42
CA THR A 30 11.30 14.99 -22.31
C THR A 30 9.84 15.46 -22.19
N ILE A 31 9.20 15.80 -23.31
CA ILE A 31 7.78 16.16 -23.36
C ILE A 31 6.91 15.00 -22.88
N GLN A 32 7.20 13.77 -23.33
CA GLN A 32 6.46 12.58 -22.88
C GLN A 32 6.61 12.33 -21.38
N ASP A 33 7.80 12.55 -20.82
CA ASP A 33 8.04 12.42 -19.39
C ASP A 33 7.32 13.49 -18.57
N ALA A 34 7.36 14.76 -19.01
CA ALA A 34 6.60 15.85 -18.41
C ALA A 34 5.09 15.53 -18.42
N TRP A 35 4.57 15.02 -19.54
CA TRP A 35 3.18 14.59 -19.67
C TRP A 35 2.83 13.43 -18.72
N ARG A 36 3.71 12.43 -18.58
CA ARG A 36 3.52 11.31 -17.63
C ARG A 36 3.46 11.81 -16.19
N ARG A 37 4.40 12.68 -15.80
CA ARG A 37 4.45 13.29 -14.46
C ARG A 37 3.21 14.14 -14.18
N TYR A 38 2.80 14.95 -15.16
CA TYR A 38 1.57 15.74 -15.08
C TYR A 38 0.36 14.86 -14.83
N LYS A 39 0.11 13.84 -15.68
CA LYS A 39 -1.02 12.91 -15.48
C LYS A 39 -0.97 12.19 -14.14
N CYS A 40 0.22 11.78 -13.68
CA CYS A 40 0.37 11.16 -12.36
C CYS A 40 -0.02 12.12 -11.22
N LYS A 41 0.44 13.38 -11.28
CA LYS A 41 0.08 14.42 -10.33
C LYS A 41 -1.43 14.65 -10.31
N ILE A 42 -2.06 14.75 -11.49
CA ILE A 42 -3.51 14.94 -11.59
C ILE A 42 -4.27 13.75 -11.02
N LYS A 43 -3.86 12.52 -11.35
CA LYS A 43 -4.50 11.30 -10.82
C LYS A 43 -4.46 11.25 -9.29
N LYS A 44 -3.30 11.52 -8.68
CA LYS A 44 -3.14 11.52 -7.22
C LYS A 44 -4.00 12.58 -6.53
N LEU A 45 -3.93 13.82 -7.02
CA LEU A 45 -4.57 14.97 -6.35
C LEU A 45 -6.09 15.03 -6.57
N HIS A 46 -6.58 14.61 -7.74
CA HIS A 46 -7.96 14.86 -8.16
C HIS A 46 -8.77 13.59 -8.46
N PHE A 47 -8.14 12.43 -8.64
CA PHE A 47 -8.85 11.16 -8.86
C PHE A 47 -8.80 10.25 -7.62
N GLU A 48 -7.62 9.94 -7.10
CA GLU A 48 -7.45 9.00 -5.98
C GLU A 48 -7.91 9.58 -4.64
N LYS A 49 -7.83 10.91 -4.47
CA LYS A 49 -8.26 11.60 -3.24
C LYS A 49 -9.78 11.53 -2.99
N PHE A 50 -10.58 11.37 -4.04
CA PHE A 50 -12.04 11.43 -3.95
C PHE A 50 -12.65 10.09 -4.36
N ALA A 51 -13.59 9.58 -3.54
CA ALA A 51 -14.19 8.27 -3.74
C ALA A 51 -15.13 8.24 -4.97
N ASN A 52 -15.93 9.28 -5.17
CA ASN A 52 -17.03 9.30 -6.13
C ASN A 52 -16.73 10.16 -7.36
N MET A 53 -17.31 9.80 -8.51
CA MET A 53 -17.14 10.55 -9.76
C MET A 53 -17.61 12.01 -9.64
N THR A 54 -18.75 12.23 -8.98
CA THR A 54 -19.32 13.57 -8.78
C THR A 54 -18.37 14.48 -7.99
N GLU A 55 -17.78 13.95 -6.92
CA GLU A 55 -16.80 14.67 -6.09
C GLU A 55 -15.49 14.93 -6.85
N ARG A 56 -15.02 13.97 -7.66
CA ARG A 56 -13.86 14.17 -8.54
C ARG A 56 -14.07 15.35 -9.51
N LEU A 57 -15.25 15.42 -10.15
CA LEU A 57 -15.56 16.48 -11.10
C LEU A 57 -15.64 17.87 -10.44
N LYS A 58 -16.18 17.97 -9.21
CA LYS A 58 -16.18 19.23 -8.44
C LYS A 58 -14.76 19.73 -8.17
N HIS A 59 -13.83 18.83 -7.87
CA HIS A 59 -12.44 19.17 -7.60
C HIS A 59 -11.53 19.13 -8.83
N ARG A 60 -12.08 19.27 -10.04
CA ARG A 60 -11.32 19.34 -11.29
C ARG A 60 -10.30 20.49 -11.27
N PRO A 61 -9.06 20.28 -11.76
CA PRO A 61 -8.12 21.37 -12.01
C PRO A 61 -8.66 22.36 -13.06
N ALA A 62 -8.61 23.66 -12.76
CA ALA A 62 -9.11 24.72 -13.67
C ALA A 62 -8.47 24.69 -15.07
N ILE A 63 -7.20 24.26 -15.15
CA ILE A 63 -6.41 24.17 -16.39
C ILE A 63 -6.95 23.09 -17.36
N ILE A 64 -7.67 22.07 -16.87
CA ILE A 64 -8.14 20.95 -17.70
C ILE A 64 -9.62 21.11 -17.95
N LEU A 65 -10.04 21.22 -19.22
CA LEU A 65 -11.46 21.21 -19.62
C LEU A 65 -12.24 20.04 -18.99
N GLU A 66 -13.47 20.31 -18.54
CA GLU A 66 -14.30 19.32 -17.85
C GLU A 66 -14.55 18.06 -18.68
N SER A 67 -14.83 18.22 -19.97
CA SER A 67 -15.02 17.09 -20.90
C SER A 67 -13.78 16.18 -20.97
N HIS A 68 -12.58 16.76 -20.98
CA HIS A 68 -11.32 16.02 -20.99
C HIS A 68 -11.06 15.34 -19.65
N PHE A 69 -11.35 16.03 -18.55
CA PHE A 69 -11.20 15.47 -17.21
C PHE A 69 -12.19 14.32 -16.97
N LYS A 70 -13.44 14.45 -17.39
CA LYS A 70 -14.45 13.38 -17.34
C LYS A 70 -14.00 12.14 -18.13
N LYS A 71 -13.48 12.33 -19.35
CA LYS A 71 -12.89 11.23 -20.16
C LYS A 71 -11.72 10.57 -19.43
N LEU A 72 -10.84 11.34 -18.79
CA LEU A 72 -9.73 10.81 -18.00
C LEU A 72 -10.20 10.03 -16.77
N CYS A 73 -11.18 10.54 -16.03
CA CYS A 73 -11.76 9.86 -14.89
C CYS A 73 -12.45 8.55 -15.31
N LEU A 74 -13.20 8.53 -16.41
CA LEU A 74 -13.76 7.30 -16.96
C LEU A 74 -12.67 6.29 -17.33
N TYR A 75 -11.61 6.74 -18.01
CA TYR A 75 -10.46 5.90 -18.36
C TYR A 75 -9.71 5.34 -17.13
N TRP A 76 -9.67 6.06 -16.01
CA TRP A 76 -9.01 5.59 -14.79
C TRP A 76 -9.92 4.72 -13.92
N SER A 77 -11.23 4.99 -13.91
CA SER A 77 -12.22 4.18 -13.20
C SER A 77 -12.43 2.83 -13.88
N ASN A 78 -12.38 2.82 -15.21
CA ASN A 78 -12.36 1.60 -16.00
C ASN A 78 -10.88 1.19 -16.10
N GLU A 79 -10.36 0.43 -15.14
CA GLU A 79 -8.97 -0.02 -15.12
C GLU A 79 -8.65 -0.88 -16.35
N ASN A 80 -8.43 -0.25 -17.51
CA ASN A 80 -8.20 -0.89 -18.81
C ASN A 80 -7.07 -1.92 -18.72
N VAL A 81 -6.07 -1.66 -17.88
CA VAL A 81 -4.91 -2.52 -17.66
C VAL A 81 -5.28 -3.83 -16.94
N LYS A 82 -6.19 -3.77 -15.96
CA LYS A 82 -6.64 -4.97 -15.24
C LYS A 82 -7.71 -5.72 -16.03
N SER A 83 -8.61 -5.00 -16.72
CA SER A 83 -9.62 -5.62 -17.59
C SER A 83 -8.97 -6.35 -18.75
N GLN A 84 -8.08 -5.69 -19.53
CA GLN A 84 -7.47 -6.33 -20.71
C GLN A 84 -6.70 -7.60 -20.37
N LEU A 85 -5.93 -7.61 -19.28
CA LEU A 85 -5.24 -8.81 -18.83
C LEU A 85 -6.23 -9.86 -18.32
N LYS A 86 -7.26 -9.47 -17.58
CA LYS A 86 -8.29 -10.38 -17.07
C LYS A 86 -9.13 -10.99 -18.19
N ASP A 87 -9.53 -10.20 -19.18
CA ASP A 87 -10.30 -10.62 -20.34
C ASP A 87 -9.47 -11.58 -21.21
N HIS A 88 -8.18 -11.28 -21.42
CA HIS A 88 -7.25 -12.17 -22.14
C HIS A 88 -7.02 -13.50 -21.42
N LEU A 89 -6.85 -13.48 -20.10
CA LEU A 89 -6.72 -14.70 -19.29
C LEU A 89 -8.03 -15.48 -19.18
N THR A 90 -9.19 -14.80 -19.28
CA THR A 90 -10.50 -15.46 -19.30
C THR A 90 -10.74 -16.15 -20.65
N GLN A 91 -10.24 -15.58 -21.74
CA GLN A 91 -10.30 -16.18 -23.08
C GLN A 91 -9.26 -17.31 -23.27
N ASN A 92 -8.13 -17.25 -22.56
CA ASN A 92 -7.05 -18.24 -22.61
C ASN A 92 -6.62 -18.68 -21.20
N PRO A 93 -7.43 -19.50 -20.50
CA PRO A 93 -7.22 -19.84 -19.10
C PRO A 93 -5.98 -20.70 -18.82
N GLU A 94 -5.48 -21.44 -19.82
CA GLU A 94 -4.26 -22.26 -19.68
C GLU A 94 -2.96 -21.49 -20.01
N GLN A 95 -3.06 -20.25 -20.48
CA GLN A 95 -1.88 -19.47 -20.88
C GLN A 95 -1.10 -18.98 -19.65
N ASN A 96 0.23 -19.06 -19.72
CA ASN A 96 1.08 -18.55 -18.65
C ASN A 96 0.85 -17.04 -18.45
N HIS A 97 0.62 -16.61 -17.21
CA HIS A 97 0.41 -15.20 -16.87
C HIS A 97 1.53 -14.28 -17.41
N THR A 98 2.77 -14.77 -17.46
CA THR A 98 3.92 -14.01 -17.99
C THR A 98 3.84 -13.78 -19.49
N GLU A 99 3.30 -14.76 -20.23
CA GLU A 99 3.17 -14.69 -21.69
C GLU A 99 1.98 -13.83 -22.07
N ALA A 100 0.83 -14.02 -21.42
CA ALA A 100 -0.33 -13.15 -21.55
C ALA A 100 0.04 -11.68 -21.24
N PHE A 101 0.88 -11.45 -20.23
CA PHE A 101 1.34 -10.11 -19.91
C PHE A 101 2.24 -9.51 -21.00
N LYS A 102 3.18 -10.28 -21.57
CA LYS A 102 4.04 -9.82 -22.68
C LYS A 102 3.24 -9.55 -23.96
N GLU A 103 2.15 -10.29 -24.18
CA GLU A 103 1.27 -10.10 -25.33
C GLU A 103 0.43 -8.82 -25.20
N VAL A 104 -0.18 -8.60 -24.03
CA VAL A 104 -1.00 -7.40 -23.76
C VAL A 104 -0.15 -6.12 -23.66
N PHE A 105 1.03 -6.18 -23.02
CA PHE A 105 1.85 -5.00 -22.74
C PHE A 105 3.08 -4.84 -23.66
N GLY A 106 3.38 -5.85 -24.47
CA GLY A 106 4.60 -5.94 -25.26
C GLY A 106 5.81 -6.41 -24.44
N LYS A 107 6.93 -6.67 -25.13
CA LYS A 107 8.18 -7.06 -24.48
C LYS A 107 8.73 -5.93 -23.58
N GLU A 108 9.28 -6.33 -22.44
CA GLU A 108 9.99 -5.44 -21.51
C GLU A 108 11.10 -4.67 -22.24
N LYS A 109 11.23 -3.36 -21.97
CA LYS A 109 12.34 -2.55 -22.50
C LYS A 109 13.47 -2.51 -21.49
N ALA A 110 14.72 -2.52 -21.97
CA ALA A 110 15.90 -2.40 -21.12
C ALA A 110 15.81 -1.18 -20.18
N GLY A 111 16.14 -1.38 -18.90
CA GLY A 111 16.11 -0.33 -17.86
C GLY A 111 14.71 0.07 -17.38
N ARG A 112 13.67 -0.69 -17.73
CA ARG A 112 12.29 -0.43 -17.31
C ARG A 112 11.68 -1.72 -16.77
N VAL A 113 11.06 -1.63 -15.60
CA VAL A 113 10.16 -2.68 -15.11
C VAL A 113 8.71 -2.24 -15.34
N HIS A 114 7.91 -3.09 -15.97
CA HIS A 114 6.49 -2.88 -16.22
C HIS A 114 5.76 -2.48 -14.94
N CYS A 115 4.82 -1.53 -15.05
CA CYS A 115 4.03 -1.00 -13.93
C CYS A 115 4.81 -0.26 -12.81
N TYR A 116 6.14 -0.36 -12.75
CA TYR A 116 6.95 0.29 -11.70
C TYR A 116 7.65 1.58 -12.16
N GLY A 117 7.57 1.91 -13.45
CA GLY A 117 8.07 3.18 -13.99
C GLY A 117 9.55 3.15 -14.38
N ARG A 118 10.20 4.31 -14.37
CA ARG A 118 11.62 4.47 -14.74
C ARG A 118 12.52 4.25 -13.52
N ASN A 119 13.73 3.75 -13.74
CA ASN A 119 14.78 3.53 -12.72
C ASN A 119 14.52 2.41 -11.70
N VAL A 120 13.35 1.78 -11.72
CA VAL A 120 13.13 0.54 -10.96
C VAL A 120 13.82 -0.59 -11.73
N THR A 121 14.70 -1.32 -11.03
CA THR A 121 15.39 -2.49 -11.58
C THR A 121 14.81 -3.77 -10.98
N PRO A 122 14.85 -4.90 -11.72
CA PRO A 122 14.40 -6.19 -11.18
C PRO A 122 15.09 -6.58 -9.87
N THR A 123 16.37 -6.24 -9.73
CA THR A 123 17.17 -6.51 -8.52
C THR A 123 16.65 -5.77 -7.30
N ALA A 124 16.28 -4.49 -7.44
CA ALA A 124 15.71 -3.71 -6.34
C ALA A 124 14.36 -4.28 -5.87
N LEU A 125 13.53 -4.79 -6.79
CA LEU A 125 12.27 -5.43 -6.44
C LEU A 125 12.48 -6.74 -5.68
N LYS A 126 13.39 -7.60 -6.14
CA LYS A 126 13.76 -8.83 -5.42
C LYS A 126 14.29 -8.53 -4.01
N GLN A 127 15.08 -7.46 -3.85
CA GLN A 127 15.58 -7.07 -2.54
C GLN A 127 14.45 -6.61 -1.61
N LYS A 128 13.51 -5.81 -2.12
CA LYS A 128 12.33 -5.38 -1.37
C LYS A 128 11.44 -6.56 -0.96
N GLU A 129 11.28 -7.54 -1.83
CA GLU A 129 10.52 -8.76 -1.54
C GLU A 129 11.17 -9.57 -0.40
N LYS A 130 12.51 -9.74 -0.45
CA LYS A 130 13.26 -10.37 0.65
C LYS A 130 13.09 -9.61 1.96
N GLN A 131 13.15 -8.27 1.93
CA GLN A 131 12.91 -7.44 3.12
C GLN A 131 11.51 -7.63 3.69
N ASN A 132 10.49 -7.73 2.84
CA ASN A 132 9.12 -7.98 3.28
C ASN A 132 8.99 -9.37 3.93
N GLN A 133 9.59 -10.41 3.33
CA GLN A 133 9.58 -11.76 3.90
C GLN A 133 10.25 -11.81 5.28
N ILE A 134 11.40 -11.14 5.43
CA ILE A 134 12.11 -11.01 6.71
C ILE A 134 11.24 -10.25 7.73
N MET A 135 10.57 -9.18 7.31
CA MET A 135 9.66 -8.43 8.18
C MET A 135 8.49 -9.30 8.65
N ASP A 136 7.91 -10.12 7.77
CA ASP A 136 6.79 -10.98 8.10
C ASP A 136 7.20 -12.12 9.03
N SER A 137 8.40 -12.71 8.85
CA SER A 137 8.92 -13.71 9.79
C SER A 137 9.17 -13.11 11.18
N MET A 138 9.77 -11.91 11.25
CA MET A 138 9.99 -11.21 12.53
C MET A 138 8.67 -10.87 13.23
N LYS A 139 7.64 -10.45 12.49
CA LYS A 139 6.30 -10.20 13.05
C LYS A 139 5.68 -11.45 13.64
N GLN A 140 5.82 -12.60 12.95
CA GLN A 140 5.29 -13.87 13.43
C GLN A 140 6.02 -14.36 14.69
N GLU A 141 7.34 -14.23 14.74
CA GLU A 141 8.15 -14.58 15.91
C GLU A 141 7.78 -13.72 17.12
N HIS A 142 7.71 -12.40 16.93
CA HIS A 142 7.29 -11.49 17.99
C HIS A 142 5.87 -11.79 18.49
N ALA A 143 4.94 -12.14 17.59
CA ALA A 143 3.60 -12.55 17.99
C ALA A 143 3.60 -13.84 18.84
N LYS A 144 4.49 -14.80 18.56
CA LYS A 144 4.64 -16.02 19.36
C LYS A 144 5.21 -15.72 20.75
N GLU A 145 6.25 -14.90 20.83
CA GLU A 145 6.85 -14.48 22.11
C GLU A 145 5.82 -13.76 23.00
N VAL A 146 5.08 -12.81 22.44
CA VAL A 146 4.03 -12.08 23.17
C VAL A 146 2.96 -13.05 23.69
N ASN A 147 2.57 -14.04 22.89
CA ASN A 147 1.60 -15.04 23.32
C ASN A 147 2.16 -15.96 24.43
N SER A 148 3.43 -16.35 24.36
CA SER A 148 4.11 -17.14 25.40
C SER A 148 4.19 -16.37 26.72
N LEU A 149 4.67 -15.12 26.68
CA LEU A 149 4.74 -14.27 27.87
C LEU A 149 3.36 -14.03 28.48
N LYS A 150 2.32 -13.91 27.64
CA LYS A 150 0.94 -13.77 28.10
C LYS A 150 0.46 -15.02 28.85
N SER A 151 0.80 -16.23 28.40
CA SER A 151 0.45 -17.45 29.12
C SER A 151 1.21 -17.61 30.43
N GLU A 152 2.51 -17.25 30.46
CA GLU A 152 3.31 -17.25 31.68
C GLU A 152 2.75 -16.27 32.72
N LEU A 153 2.42 -15.05 32.30
CA LEU A 153 1.80 -14.04 33.18
C LEU A 153 0.45 -14.54 33.74
N GLN A 154 -0.33 -15.25 32.92
CA GLN A 154 -1.59 -15.83 33.35
C GLN A 154 -1.37 -16.93 34.39
N ASP A 155 -0.35 -17.79 34.22
CA ASP A 155 -0.03 -18.83 35.18
C ASP A 155 0.44 -18.25 36.52
N VAL A 156 1.36 -17.29 36.49
CA VAL A 156 1.82 -16.55 37.69
C VAL A 156 0.63 -15.89 38.41
N LYS A 157 -0.32 -15.32 37.66
CA LYS A 157 -1.54 -14.76 38.24
C LYS A 157 -2.37 -15.83 38.95
N GLN A 158 -2.51 -17.04 38.40
CA GLN A 158 -3.23 -18.14 39.06
C GLN A 158 -2.51 -18.63 40.32
N GLN A 159 -1.17 -18.78 40.26
CA GLN A 159 -0.38 -19.17 41.42
C GLN A 159 -0.56 -18.17 42.57
N MET A 160 -0.50 -16.87 42.30
CA MET A 160 -0.76 -15.83 43.31
C MET A 160 -2.17 -15.91 43.92
N LEU A 161 -3.20 -16.19 43.11
CA LEU A 161 -4.58 -16.38 43.59
C LEU A 161 -4.71 -17.60 44.51
N GLY A 162 -4.04 -18.71 44.16
CA GLY A 162 -3.96 -19.90 44.99
C GLY A 162 -3.28 -19.62 46.33
N MET A 163 -2.12 -18.95 46.28
CA MET A 163 -1.35 -18.59 47.47
C MET A 163 -2.12 -17.62 48.39
N ARG A 164 -2.85 -16.66 47.82
CA ARG A 164 -3.74 -15.77 48.56
C ARG A 164 -4.84 -16.55 49.29
N SER A 165 -5.43 -17.54 48.63
CA SER A 165 -6.46 -18.39 49.24
C SER A 165 -5.89 -19.20 50.40
N PHE A 166 -4.70 -19.77 50.24
CA PHE A 166 -4.02 -20.51 51.30
C PHE A 166 -3.71 -19.64 52.53
N ILE A 167 -3.13 -18.45 52.34
CA ILE A 167 -2.83 -17.52 53.43
C ILE A 167 -4.11 -17.10 54.15
N LYS A 168 -5.21 -16.89 53.41
CA LYS A 168 -6.51 -16.53 54.01
C LYS A 168 -6.99 -17.61 54.98
N VAL A 169 -6.94 -18.88 54.58
CA VAL A 169 -7.32 -20.02 55.42
C VAL A 169 -6.38 -20.16 56.61
N TRP A 170 -5.07 -20.06 56.39
CA TRP A 170 -4.07 -20.14 57.47
C TRP A 170 -4.25 -19.04 58.52
N MET A 171 -4.53 -17.79 58.09
CA MET A 171 -4.80 -16.68 59.00
C MET A 171 -6.10 -16.86 59.80
N GLN A 172 -7.16 -17.42 59.19
CA GLN A 172 -8.41 -17.73 59.89
C GLN A 172 -8.21 -18.79 60.97
N GLN A 173 -7.45 -19.85 60.66
CA GLN A 173 -7.18 -20.94 61.60
C GLN A 173 -6.34 -20.47 62.81
N ASN A 174 -5.37 -19.59 62.58
CA ASN A 174 -4.50 -19.09 63.65
C ASN A 174 -5.06 -17.86 64.38
N ASN A 175 -6.16 -17.26 63.91
CA ASN A 175 -6.72 -16.04 64.48
C ASN A 175 -8.25 -15.97 64.30
N SER A 176 -8.98 -16.67 65.19
CA SER A 176 -10.44 -16.86 65.12
C SER A 176 -11.28 -15.58 65.25
N GLY A 177 -10.68 -14.44 65.64
CA GLY A 177 -11.32 -13.12 65.66
C GLY A 177 -11.33 -12.38 64.31
N MET A 178 -10.65 -12.88 63.27
CA MET A 178 -10.63 -12.25 61.94
C MET A 178 -11.76 -12.76 61.03
N ASN A 179 -12.78 -11.91 60.81
CA ASN A 179 -13.81 -12.08 59.78
C ASN A 179 -13.22 -11.97 58.35
N MET A 180 -13.80 -12.71 57.39
CA MET A 180 -13.60 -12.61 55.92
C MET A 180 -13.54 -11.16 55.36
N GLU A 181 -14.29 -10.22 55.92
CA GLU A 181 -14.30 -8.80 55.51
C GLU A 181 -12.99 -8.09 55.87
N ASN A 182 -12.47 -8.30 57.09
CA ASN A 182 -11.19 -7.72 57.53
C ASN A 182 -10.01 -8.25 56.69
N LEU A 183 -10.05 -9.53 56.31
CA LEU A 183 -9.05 -10.14 55.42
C LEU A 183 -9.13 -9.58 54.00
N ASN A 184 -10.32 -9.31 53.47
CA ASN A 184 -10.47 -8.70 52.16
C ASN A 184 -9.89 -7.28 52.12
N VAL A 185 -10.10 -6.48 53.17
CA VAL A 185 -9.50 -5.15 53.32
C VAL A 185 -7.97 -5.22 53.40
N PHE A 186 -7.42 -6.17 54.19
CA PHE A 186 -5.97 -6.37 54.31
C PHE A 186 -5.31 -6.67 52.96
N PHE A 187 -5.89 -7.58 52.15
CA PHE A 187 -5.35 -7.90 50.83
C PHE A 187 -5.62 -6.84 49.74
N GLN A 188 -6.58 -5.93 49.97
CA GLN A 188 -6.82 -4.79 49.08
C GLN A 188 -5.66 -3.79 49.09
N VAL A 189 -4.96 -3.66 50.22
CA VAL A 189 -3.77 -2.77 50.35
C VAL A 189 -2.63 -3.20 49.42
N PHE A 190 -2.48 -4.51 49.17
CA PHE A 190 -1.44 -5.08 48.31
C PHE A 190 -1.81 -5.13 46.82
N SER A 191 -3.00 -4.66 46.43
CA SER A 191 -3.49 -4.67 45.03
C SER A 191 -3.43 -3.30 44.32
N LYS A 192 -2.70 -2.31 44.89
CA LYS A 192 -2.46 -1.01 44.26
C LYS A 192 -1.25 -1.03 43.32
#